data_AF-A0A662EQS1-F1
#
_entry.id   AF-A0A662EQS1-F1
#
_cell.length_a   1.000
_cell.length_b   1.000
_cell.length_c   1.000
_cell.angle_alpha   90.00
_cell.angle_beta   90.00
_cell.angle_gamma   90.00
#
_symmetry.space_group_name_H-M   'P 1'
#
loop_
_entity.id
_entity.type
_entity.pdbx_description
1 polymer ?
#
loop_
_entity_poly.entity_id
_entity_poly.type
_entity_poly.pdbx_seq_one_letter_code
_entity_poly.pdbx_strand_id
1 'polypeptide(L)'
;MLVERLEEFFSREEEARERNYFYVSEVAKCPRQIYYSVKGFPRPPLDGQSARRMAVGDDVHRRIVGALFSMGLAVAAEVPLPPNPLFHGRADAIISLGGENFVVEIKSVHPYQFDQAAARPRRDHYLQLQLYLHYLDVPRGIILMENKANQALREFLVERDEETVKRVLSQFQDLHRLIFQEGRLPPLPDKSDWEYDQCRYCPFTEFCVRDQVKPHPADPGKGVPSLASEGEVDGKEGLALASDSRIGEGGKGTPTPGEKGSDTGDLPLFDL
;
A
#
# COMPACT_ATOMS: atom_id res chain seq x y z
N MET A 1 10.92 38.92 -3.09
CA MET A 1 10.16 39.19 -1.84
C MET A 1 10.56 38.18 -0.75
N LEU A 2 10.23 38.37 0.53
CA LEU A 2 10.65 37.44 1.61
C LEU A 2 10.10 36.01 1.43
N VAL A 3 8.84 35.87 1.02
CA VAL A 3 8.20 34.55 0.82
C VAL A 3 8.93 33.72 -0.24
N GLU A 4 9.30 34.33 -1.36
CA GLU A 4 10.05 33.66 -2.43
C GLU A 4 11.40 33.15 -1.93
N ARG A 5 12.12 33.94 -1.11
CA ARG A 5 13.39 33.53 -0.52
C ARG A 5 13.24 32.34 0.44
N LEU A 6 12.15 32.30 1.20
CA LEU A 6 11.86 31.16 2.07
C LEU A 6 11.47 29.93 1.24
N GLU A 7 10.70 30.11 0.18
CA GLU A 7 10.34 29.02 -0.72
C GLU A 7 11.57 28.42 -1.38
N GLU A 8 12.48 29.26 -1.89
CA GLU A 8 13.76 28.84 -2.46
C GLU A 8 14.65 28.15 -1.41
N PHE A 9 14.80 28.75 -0.22
CA PHE A 9 15.64 28.21 0.87
C PHE A 9 15.22 26.80 1.32
N PHE A 10 13.90 26.55 1.42
CA PHE A 10 13.40 25.25 1.83
C PHE A 10 13.30 24.25 0.68
N SER A 11 13.28 24.72 -0.58
CA SER A 11 13.29 23.81 -1.71
C SER A 11 14.60 23.03 -1.76
N ARG A 12 14.51 21.75 -2.09
CA ARG A 12 15.70 20.90 -2.17
C ARG A 12 15.57 19.92 -3.32
N GLU A 13 16.68 19.75 -4.05
CA GLU A 13 16.82 18.64 -4.98
C GLU A 13 17.00 17.35 -4.19
N GLU A 14 16.28 16.31 -4.60
CA GLU A 14 16.52 14.96 -4.09
C GLU A 14 17.43 14.25 -5.09
N GLU A 15 18.65 13.95 -4.67
CA GLU A 15 19.54 13.13 -5.48
C GLU A 15 18.90 11.75 -5.71
N ALA A 16 18.64 11.43 -6.97
CA ALA A 16 18.19 10.12 -7.36
C ALA A 16 19.38 9.14 -7.26
N ARG A 17 19.25 8.14 -6.38
CA ARG A 17 20.27 7.12 -6.18
C ARG A 17 19.67 5.75 -6.43
N GLU A 18 20.32 4.98 -7.29
CA GLU A 18 20.00 3.57 -7.44
C GLU A 18 20.30 2.82 -6.15
N ARG A 19 19.41 1.88 -5.79
CA ARG A 19 19.58 1.02 -4.63
C ARG A 19 18.95 -0.34 -4.88
N ASN A 20 19.39 -1.33 -4.11
CA ASN A 20 18.95 -2.72 -4.19
C ASN A 20 18.15 -3.18 -2.96
N TYR A 21 17.58 -2.24 -2.20
CA TYR A 21 16.78 -2.50 -1.01
C TYR A 21 15.56 -1.56 -0.96
N PHE A 22 14.55 -1.93 -0.18
CA PHE A 22 13.35 -1.14 0.05
C PHE A 22 13.40 -0.40 1.37
N TYR A 23 12.73 0.75 1.47
CA TYR A 23 12.52 1.38 2.78
C TYR A 23 11.25 0.82 3.41
N VAL A 24 11.23 0.64 4.72
CA VAL A 24 10.03 0.17 5.45
C VAL A 24 8.81 1.06 5.15
N SER A 25 9.01 2.38 5.05
CA SER A 25 7.96 3.35 4.69
C SER A 25 7.39 3.20 3.27
N GLU A 26 7.96 2.32 2.45
CA GLU A 26 7.46 1.99 1.11
C GLU A 26 6.51 0.79 1.11
N VAL A 27 6.30 0.12 2.25
CA VAL A 27 5.52 -1.13 2.35
C VAL A 27 4.11 -1.06 1.76
N ALA A 28 3.49 0.11 1.80
CA ALA A 28 2.13 0.34 1.27
C ALA A 28 2.09 1.17 -0.02
N LYS A 29 3.26 1.49 -0.60
CA LYS A 29 3.34 2.29 -1.83
C LYS A 29 3.10 1.42 -3.06
N CYS A 30 2.68 2.08 -4.15
CA CYS A 30 2.57 1.48 -5.47
C CYS A 30 3.89 0.79 -5.90
N PRO A 31 3.88 -0.50 -6.31
CA PRO A 31 5.08 -1.23 -6.75
C PRO A 31 5.84 -0.54 -7.89
N ARG A 32 5.14 0.15 -8.81
CA ARG A 32 5.79 0.94 -9.87
C ARG A 32 6.46 2.20 -9.33
N GLN A 33 5.86 2.87 -8.34
CA GLN A 33 6.51 4.00 -7.66
C GLN A 33 7.80 3.55 -6.97
N ILE A 34 7.78 2.38 -6.33
CA ILE A 34 8.96 1.76 -5.74
C ILE A 34 10.00 1.48 -6.82
N TYR A 35 9.62 0.87 -7.95
CA TYR A 35 10.52 0.62 -9.09
C TYR A 35 11.26 1.87 -9.55
N TYR A 36 10.55 2.95 -9.86
CA TYR A 36 11.18 4.19 -10.31
C TYR A 36 12.10 4.79 -9.25
N SER A 37 11.69 4.73 -7.98
CA SER A 37 12.49 5.16 -6.83
C SER A 37 13.81 4.38 -6.70
N VAL A 38 13.76 3.05 -6.76
CA VAL A 38 14.96 2.20 -6.57
C VAL A 38 15.87 2.17 -7.80
N LYS A 39 15.34 2.42 -8.99
CA LYS A 39 16.10 2.57 -10.24
C LYS A 39 16.63 3.99 -10.47
N GLY A 40 16.56 4.87 -9.47
CA GLY A 40 17.17 6.19 -9.54
C GLY A 40 16.54 7.11 -10.60
N PHE A 41 15.25 6.96 -10.89
CA PHE A 41 14.57 7.91 -11.78
C PHE A 41 14.55 9.30 -11.12
N PRO A 42 14.73 10.38 -11.90
CA PRO A 42 14.73 11.73 -11.35
C PRO A 42 13.35 12.05 -10.77
N ARG A 43 13.37 12.79 -9.66
CA ARG A 43 12.18 13.34 -9.03
C ARG A 43 12.11 14.84 -9.30
N PRO A 44 10.92 15.43 -9.38
CA PRO A 44 10.81 16.88 -9.27
C PRO A 44 11.41 17.33 -7.94
N PRO A 45 12.03 18.53 -7.88
CA PRO A 45 12.51 19.10 -6.62
C PRO A 45 11.39 19.11 -5.57
N LEU A 46 11.75 18.87 -4.32
CA LEU A 46 10.80 19.02 -3.23
C LEU A 46 10.53 20.51 -3.05
N ASP A 47 9.27 20.92 -3.25
CA ASP A 47 8.86 22.30 -3.06
C ASP A 47 9.03 22.74 -1.60
N GLY A 48 9.25 24.05 -1.40
CA GLY A 48 9.53 24.60 -0.07
C GLY A 48 8.38 24.38 0.90
N GLN A 49 7.13 24.41 0.44
CA GLN A 49 5.98 24.10 1.29
C GLN A 49 6.01 22.64 1.78
N SER A 50 6.25 21.67 0.91
CA SER A 50 6.36 20.26 1.27
C SER A 50 7.56 20.00 2.18
N ALA A 51 8.71 20.63 1.92
CA ALA A 51 9.88 20.55 2.80
C ALA A 51 9.58 21.09 4.21
N ARG A 52 8.90 22.23 4.33
CA ARG A 52 8.46 22.76 5.64
C ARG A 52 7.47 21.82 6.35
N ARG A 53 6.56 21.18 5.62
CA ARG A 53 5.65 20.17 6.20
C ARG A 53 6.40 18.96 6.75
N MET A 54 7.47 18.54 6.08
CA MET A 54 8.33 17.44 6.57
C MET A 54 9.10 17.87 7.83
N ALA A 55 9.67 19.09 7.85
CA ALA A 55 10.37 19.61 9.02
C ALA A 55 9.47 19.66 10.27
N VAL A 56 8.19 20.03 10.12
CA VAL A 56 7.22 19.94 11.22
C VAL A 56 7.05 18.50 11.72
N GLY A 57 7.05 17.51 10.82
CA GLY A 57 7.04 16.10 11.21
C GLY A 57 8.26 15.71 12.04
N ASP A 58 9.45 16.11 11.58
CA ASP A 58 10.72 15.85 12.29
C ASP A 58 10.73 16.49 13.69
N ASP A 59 10.20 17.71 13.82
CA ASP A 59 10.08 18.41 15.10
C ASP A 59 9.08 17.72 16.05
N VAL A 60 7.99 17.16 15.53
CA VAL A 60 7.05 16.34 16.31
C VAL A 60 7.76 15.09 16.85
N HIS A 61 8.51 14.37 16.01
CA HIS A 61 9.26 13.19 16.44
C HIS A 61 10.25 13.57 17.56
N ARG A 62 11.05 14.62 17.34
CA ARG A 62 12.03 15.10 18.34
C ARG A 62 11.39 15.46 19.67
N ARG A 63 10.27 16.20 19.65
CA ARG A 63 9.57 16.62 20.88
C ARG A 63 8.98 15.44 21.64
N ILE A 64 8.28 14.54 20.94
CA ILE A 64 7.62 13.40 21.58
C ILE A 64 8.65 12.43 22.13
N VAL A 65 9.69 12.09 21.37
CA VAL A 65 10.79 11.24 21.83
C VAL A 65 11.52 11.87 23.02
N GLY A 66 11.79 13.18 22.98
CA GLY A 66 12.39 13.91 24.11
C GLY A 66 11.54 13.85 25.38
N ALA A 67 10.21 13.95 25.25
CA ALA A 67 9.29 13.77 26.37
C ALA A 67 9.31 12.34 26.93
N LEU A 68 9.35 11.32 26.05
CA LEU A 68 9.46 9.90 26.45
C LEU A 68 10.75 9.63 27.23
N PHE A 69 11.88 10.21 26.83
CA PHE A 69 13.12 10.14 27.61
C PHE A 69 13.01 10.86 28.95
N SER A 70 12.41 12.05 28.97
CA SER A 70 12.25 12.85 30.20
C SER A 70 11.37 12.15 31.24
N MET A 71 10.42 11.33 30.79
CA MET A 71 9.59 10.48 31.65
C MET A 71 10.29 9.17 32.07
N GLY A 72 11.49 8.89 31.57
CA GLY A 72 12.20 7.63 31.82
C GLY A 72 11.58 6.42 31.11
N LEU A 73 10.75 6.64 30.09
CA LEU A 73 10.06 5.58 29.36
C LEU A 73 10.84 5.11 28.13
N ALA A 74 11.55 6.01 27.44
CA ALA A 74 12.31 5.66 26.25
C ALA A 74 13.56 4.83 26.60
N VAL A 75 13.66 3.65 25.97
CA VAL A 75 14.83 2.76 26.01
C VAL A 75 15.82 3.17 24.93
N ALA A 76 15.31 3.43 23.72
CA ALA A 76 16.10 3.85 22.58
C ALA A 76 15.25 4.70 21.62
N ALA A 77 15.92 5.50 20.81
CA ALA A 77 15.31 6.27 19.74
C ALA A 77 16.06 6.04 18.44
N GLU A 78 15.40 6.29 17.31
CA GLU A 78 16.02 6.24 15.99
C GLU A 78 16.69 4.87 15.73
N VAL A 79 16.00 3.79 16.12
CA VAL A 79 16.52 2.41 16.16
C VAL A 79 16.56 1.81 14.76
N PRO A 80 17.75 1.57 14.17
CA PRO A 80 17.85 0.99 12.85
C PRO A 80 17.41 -0.48 12.87
N LEU A 81 16.84 -0.94 11.76
CA LEU A 81 16.63 -2.37 11.56
C LEU A 81 17.97 -3.12 11.54
N PRO A 82 18.03 -4.34 12.11
CA PRO A 82 19.16 -5.23 11.90
C PRO A 82 19.39 -5.49 10.39
N PRO A 83 20.64 -5.74 9.97
CA PRO A 83 20.95 -6.05 8.58
C PRO A 83 20.08 -7.19 8.04
N ASN A 84 19.39 -6.94 6.93
CA ASN A 84 18.52 -7.92 6.28
C ASN A 84 18.47 -7.64 4.77
N PRO A 85 18.06 -8.61 3.94
CA PRO A 85 18.22 -8.50 2.49
C PRO A 85 17.16 -7.63 1.80
N LEU A 86 16.08 -7.23 2.47
CA LEU A 86 14.93 -6.59 1.81
C LEU A 86 14.70 -5.16 2.24
N PHE A 87 14.72 -4.90 3.55
CA PHE A 87 14.23 -3.67 4.13
C PHE A 87 15.31 -2.92 4.90
N HIS A 88 15.39 -1.63 4.63
CA HIS A 88 16.10 -0.66 5.46
C HIS A 88 15.07 0.25 6.12
N GLY A 89 15.30 0.59 7.37
CA GLY A 89 14.36 1.42 8.10
C GLY A 89 14.86 1.69 9.50
N ARG A 90 14.10 2.55 10.16
CA ARG A 90 14.43 3.00 11.50
C ARG A 90 13.13 3.26 12.25
N ALA A 91 12.92 2.53 13.33
CA ALA A 91 11.80 2.81 14.21
C ALA A 91 12.06 4.09 14.99
N ASP A 92 11.01 4.87 15.25
CA ASP A 92 11.16 6.17 15.91
C ASP A 92 11.64 6.01 17.35
N ALA A 93 11.06 5.07 18.10
CA ALA A 93 11.50 4.77 19.45
C ALA A 93 11.17 3.33 19.89
N ILE A 94 11.87 2.87 20.92
CA ILE A 94 11.46 1.76 21.77
C ILE A 94 11.25 2.31 23.18
N ILE A 95 10.11 2.03 23.78
CA ILE A 95 9.77 2.44 25.15
C ILE A 95 9.53 1.22 26.04
N SER A 96 9.68 1.40 27.35
CA SER A 96 9.34 0.40 28.37
C SER A 96 8.17 0.90 29.21
N LEU A 97 7.04 0.20 29.14
CA LEU A 97 5.85 0.45 29.95
C LEU A 97 5.53 -0.81 30.76
N GLY A 98 5.43 -0.69 32.09
CA GLY A 98 5.13 -1.84 32.96
C GLY A 98 6.18 -2.97 32.91
N GLY A 99 7.42 -2.65 32.51
CA GLY A 99 8.49 -3.65 32.32
C GLY A 99 8.48 -4.35 30.97
N GLU A 100 7.58 -3.97 30.07
CA GLU A 100 7.45 -4.54 28.73
C GLU A 100 7.86 -3.51 27.66
N ASN A 101 8.59 -3.97 26.64
CA ASN A 101 9.06 -3.11 25.56
C ASN A 101 8.03 -2.99 24.44
N PHE A 102 7.89 -1.77 23.91
CA PHE A 102 7.03 -1.44 22.78
C PHE A 102 7.82 -0.65 21.73
N VAL A 103 7.69 -1.04 20.46
CA VAL A 103 8.15 -0.19 19.36
C VAL A 103 7.11 0.91 19.13
N VAL A 104 7.54 2.16 19.03
CA VAL A 104 6.65 3.30 18.80
C VAL A 104 6.87 3.84 17.38
N GLU A 105 5.79 3.98 16.63
CA GLU A 105 5.72 4.64 15.33
C GLU A 105 4.92 5.95 15.49
N ILE A 106 5.61 7.09 15.37
CA ILE A 106 5.04 8.41 15.58
C ILE A 106 4.53 8.98 14.25
N LYS A 107 3.34 9.59 14.26
CA LYS A 107 2.74 10.19 13.07
C LYS A 107 2.10 11.53 13.36
N SER A 108 2.64 12.58 12.74
CA SER A 108 1.94 13.85 12.63
C SER A 108 0.93 13.78 11.48
N VAL A 109 -0.37 13.84 11.78
CA VAL A 109 -1.46 13.60 10.82
C VAL A 109 -2.36 14.82 10.63
N HIS A 110 -2.96 14.92 9.44
CA HIS A 110 -3.96 15.95 9.16
C HIS A 110 -5.21 15.76 10.05
N PRO A 111 -5.90 16.83 10.49
CA PRO A 111 -7.08 16.72 11.35
C PRO A 111 -8.13 15.73 10.85
N TYR A 112 -8.47 15.79 9.55
CA TYR A 112 -9.40 14.84 8.95
C TYR A 112 -8.98 13.36 9.10
N GLN A 113 -7.68 13.05 8.94
CA GLN A 113 -7.19 11.68 9.13
C GLN A 113 -7.21 11.30 10.61
N PHE A 114 -6.89 12.24 11.50
CA PHE A 114 -6.98 12.05 12.94
C PHE A 114 -8.42 11.71 13.35
N ASP A 115 -9.41 12.44 12.84
CA ASP A 115 -10.81 12.23 13.18
C ASP A 115 -11.33 10.90 12.62
N GLN A 116 -10.96 10.54 11.38
CA GLN A 116 -11.34 9.26 10.76
C GLN A 116 -10.74 8.03 11.45
N ALA A 117 -9.54 8.14 12.02
CA ALA A 117 -8.83 7.03 12.64
C ALA A 117 -9.39 6.70 14.04
N ALA A 118 -10.69 6.45 14.16
CA ALA A 118 -11.35 6.27 15.46
C ALA A 118 -11.02 4.90 16.10
N ALA A 119 -11.15 3.82 15.33
CA ALA A 119 -11.03 2.46 15.85
C ALA A 119 -9.73 1.74 15.43
N ARG A 120 -9.12 2.17 14.32
CA ARG A 120 -7.93 1.50 13.77
C ARG A 120 -6.95 2.51 13.16
N PRO A 121 -5.63 2.19 13.19
CA PRO A 121 -4.63 2.98 12.49
C PRO A 121 -4.80 2.85 10.97
N ARG A 122 -4.24 3.81 10.24
CA ARG A 122 -4.11 3.74 8.77
C ARG A 122 -3.30 2.51 8.37
N ARG A 123 -3.69 1.80 7.31
CA ARG A 123 -3.07 0.52 6.92
C ARG A 123 -1.56 0.63 6.70
N ASP A 124 -1.08 1.71 6.11
CA ASP A 124 0.35 1.88 5.85
C ASP A 124 1.19 2.06 7.13
N HIS A 125 0.69 2.81 8.11
CA HIS A 125 1.31 2.93 9.44
C HIS A 125 1.35 1.58 10.16
N TYR A 126 0.25 0.82 10.06
CA TYR A 126 0.16 -0.53 10.60
C TYR A 126 1.21 -1.45 9.97
N LEU A 127 1.27 -1.54 8.63
CA LEU A 127 2.24 -2.40 7.95
C LEU A 127 3.69 -1.99 8.23
N GLN A 128 3.98 -0.68 8.32
CA GLN A 128 5.29 -0.17 8.71
C GLN A 128 5.67 -0.64 10.12
N LEU A 129 4.76 -0.51 11.09
CA LEU A 129 4.99 -1.00 12.45
C LEU A 129 5.16 -2.53 12.49
N GLN A 130 4.37 -3.30 11.75
CA GLN A 130 4.50 -4.78 11.73
C GLN A 130 5.90 -5.23 11.28
N LEU A 131 6.50 -4.54 10.29
CA LEU A 131 7.87 -4.83 9.88
C LEU A 131 8.88 -4.49 10.99
N TYR A 132 8.70 -3.38 11.71
CA TYR A 132 9.56 -3.07 12.85
C TYR A 132 9.44 -4.10 13.97
N LEU A 133 8.22 -4.53 14.33
CA LEU A 133 7.99 -5.57 15.33
C LEU A 133 8.62 -6.91 14.94
N HIS A 134 8.57 -7.27 13.66
CA HIS A 134 9.23 -8.46 13.14
C HIS A 134 10.75 -8.38 13.24
N TYR A 135 11.36 -7.34 12.67
CA TYR A 135 12.82 -7.27 12.57
C TYR A 135 13.51 -6.93 13.88
N LEU A 136 12.84 -6.24 14.82
CA LEU A 136 13.36 -5.93 16.15
C LEU A 136 13.02 -7.02 17.19
N ASP A 137 12.28 -8.05 16.78
CA ASP A 137 11.76 -9.12 17.64
C ASP A 137 11.04 -8.61 18.89
N VAL A 138 10.14 -7.64 18.70
CA VAL A 138 9.30 -7.06 19.75
C VAL A 138 7.85 -7.49 19.51
N PRO A 139 7.12 -8.01 20.50
CA PRO A 139 5.79 -8.58 20.29
C PRO A 139 4.69 -7.53 20.07
N ARG A 140 4.88 -6.31 20.57
CA ARG A 140 3.87 -5.23 20.54
C ARG A 140 4.48 -3.88 20.23
N GLY A 141 3.67 -3.02 19.65
CA GLY A 141 4.03 -1.64 19.37
C GLY A 141 2.87 -0.69 19.52
N ILE A 142 3.18 0.60 19.43
CA ILE A 142 2.23 1.69 19.56
C ILE A 142 2.35 2.58 18.32
N ILE A 143 1.25 2.81 17.64
CA ILE A 143 1.16 3.90 16.65
C ILE A 143 0.65 5.13 17.39
N LEU A 144 1.51 6.12 17.55
CA LEU A 144 1.19 7.37 18.26
C LEU A 144 0.97 8.48 17.24
N MET A 145 -0.28 8.91 17.10
CA MET A 145 -0.66 10.00 16.23
C MET A 145 -0.76 11.32 16.99
N GLU A 146 -0.28 12.39 16.37
CA GLU A 146 -0.53 13.76 16.80
C GLU A 146 -1.28 14.54 15.71
N ASN A 147 -2.37 15.18 16.09
CA ASN A 147 -3.13 16.05 15.21
C ASN A 147 -2.36 17.35 14.93
N LYS A 148 -2.10 17.65 13.65
CA LYS A 148 -1.36 18.85 13.23
C LYS A 148 -1.99 20.18 13.63
N ALA A 149 -3.31 20.25 13.81
CA ALA A 149 -4.00 21.51 14.08
C ALA A 149 -4.10 21.86 15.57
N ASN A 150 -4.24 20.87 16.45
CA ASN A 150 -4.51 21.08 17.87
C ASN A 150 -3.66 20.24 18.83
N GLN A 151 -2.69 19.48 18.29
CA GLN A 151 -1.76 18.64 19.05
C GLN A 151 -2.44 17.56 19.91
N ALA A 152 -3.71 17.23 19.64
CA ALA A 152 -4.36 16.09 20.26
C ALA A 152 -3.61 14.79 19.92
N LEU A 153 -3.45 13.93 20.92
CA LEU A 153 -2.80 12.63 20.76
C LEU A 153 -3.84 11.51 20.65
N ARG A 154 -3.49 10.49 19.87
CA ARG A 154 -4.22 9.21 19.82
C ARG A 154 -3.22 8.09 19.63
N GLU A 155 -3.40 7.02 20.39
CA GLU A 155 -2.55 5.84 20.29
C GLU A 155 -3.36 4.61 19.87
N PHE A 156 -2.68 3.69 19.18
CA PHE A 156 -3.18 2.35 18.93
C PHE A 156 -2.15 1.35 19.38
N LEU A 157 -2.55 0.46 20.28
CA LEU A 157 -1.78 -0.71 20.64
C LEU A 157 -1.92 -1.75 19.52
N VAL A 158 -0.79 -2.25 19.04
CA VAL A 158 -0.72 -3.21 17.94
C VAL A 158 0.12 -4.40 18.36
N GLU A 159 -0.42 -5.60 18.18
CA GLU A 159 0.32 -6.85 18.34
C GLU A 159 0.94 -7.27 16.99
N ARG A 160 2.09 -7.93 17.07
CA ARG A 160 2.76 -8.48 15.89
C ARG A 160 1.89 -9.58 15.29
N ASP A 161 1.48 -9.37 14.04
CA ASP A 161 0.70 -10.31 13.24
C ASP A 161 1.64 -11.02 12.26
N GLU A 162 1.98 -12.26 12.60
CA GLU A 162 2.88 -13.10 11.80
C GLU A 162 2.33 -13.40 10.40
N GLU A 163 1.01 -13.47 10.24
CA GLU A 163 0.40 -13.72 8.93
C GLU A 163 0.57 -12.50 8.02
N THR A 164 0.26 -11.31 8.55
CA THR A 164 0.49 -10.05 7.83
C THR A 164 1.96 -9.87 7.49
N VAL A 165 2.87 -10.10 8.44
CA VAL A 165 4.31 -10.01 8.20
C VAL A 165 4.74 -10.96 7.09
N LYS A 166 4.38 -12.24 7.16
CA LYS A 166 4.72 -13.23 6.12
C LYS A 166 4.20 -12.83 4.75
N ARG A 167 2.96 -12.35 4.67
CA ARG A 167 2.36 -11.86 3.41
C ARG A 167 3.16 -10.69 2.83
N VAL A 168 3.49 -9.70 3.65
CA VAL A 168 4.28 -8.53 3.21
C VAL A 168 5.67 -8.95 2.75
N LEU A 169 6.37 -9.77 3.53
CA LEU A 169 7.71 -10.25 3.16
C LEU A 169 7.68 -11.03 1.85
N SER A 170 6.70 -11.91 1.65
CA SER A 170 6.52 -12.65 0.40
C SER A 170 6.30 -11.71 -0.80
N GLN A 171 5.39 -10.73 -0.67
CA GLN A 171 5.13 -9.73 -1.70
C GLN A 171 6.39 -8.94 -2.07
N PHE A 172 7.18 -8.55 -1.07
CA PHE A 172 8.41 -7.79 -1.29
C PHE A 172 9.58 -8.65 -1.79
N GLN A 173 9.61 -9.95 -1.49
CA GLN A 173 10.55 -10.90 -2.10
C GLN A 173 10.26 -11.06 -3.60
N ASP A 174 8.98 -11.20 -3.96
CA ASP A 174 8.58 -11.27 -5.37
C ASP A 174 8.90 -9.96 -6.11
N LEU A 175 8.61 -8.82 -5.47
CA LEU A 175 8.97 -7.51 -6.01
C LEU A 175 10.49 -7.35 -6.16
N HIS A 176 11.27 -7.80 -5.18
CA HIS A 176 12.72 -7.79 -5.23
C HIS A 176 13.25 -8.59 -6.43
N ARG A 177 12.77 -9.83 -6.61
CA ARG A 177 13.11 -10.67 -7.76
C ARG A 177 12.79 -9.97 -9.08
N LEU A 178 11.55 -9.47 -9.23
CA LEU A 178 11.10 -8.82 -10.44
C LEU A 178 11.95 -7.59 -10.82
N ILE A 179 12.27 -6.73 -9.84
CA ILE A 179 12.97 -5.47 -10.09
C ILE A 179 14.49 -5.65 -10.24
N PHE A 180 15.10 -6.44 -9.36
CA PHE A 180 16.56 -6.49 -9.23
C PHE A 180 17.20 -7.68 -9.92
N GLN A 181 16.47 -8.80 -10.09
CA GLN A 181 16.99 -9.98 -10.78
C GLN A 181 16.51 -10.04 -12.23
N GLU A 182 15.21 -9.79 -12.46
CA GLU A 182 14.64 -9.81 -13.82
C GLU A 182 14.75 -8.45 -14.53
N GLY A 183 14.95 -7.35 -13.79
CA GLY A 183 15.04 -6.01 -14.38
C GLY A 183 13.73 -5.50 -14.97
N ARG A 184 12.58 -6.02 -14.50
CA ARG A 184 11.27 -5.74 -15.07
C ARG A 184 10.52 -4.68 -14.26
N LEU A 185 9.80 -3.83 -15.00
CA LEU A 185 8.82 -2.91 -14.43
C LEU A 185 7.62 -3.72 -13.90
N PRO A 186 7.20 -3.51 -12.65
CA PRO A 186 6.01 -4.17 -12.12
C PRO A 186 4.75 -3.87 -12.95
N PRO A 187 3.81 -4.83 -13.05
CA PRO A 187 2.52 -4.58 -13.68
C PRO A 187 1.79 -3.46 -12.94
N LEU A 188 0.76 -2.89 -13.58
CA LEU A 188 -0.12 -1.96 -12.88
C LEU A 188 -0.73 -2.68 -11.66
N PRO A 189 -0.60 -2.11 -10.45
CA PRO A 189 -1.15 -2.74 -9.27
C PRO A 189 -2.68 -2.71 -9.33
N ASP A 190 -3.30 -3.72 -8.73
CA ASP A 190 -4.68 -3.59 -8.30
C ASP A 190 -4.76 -2.48 -7.23
N LYS A 191 -5.70 -1.55 -7.44
CA LYS A 191 -5.91 -0.38 -6.58
C LYS A 191 -7.12 -0.56 -5.65
N SER A 192 -7.80 -1.70 -5.71
CA SER A 192 -8.97 -2.04 -4.90
C SER A 192 -8.75 -1.79 -3.40
N ASP A 193 -7.57 -2.16 -2.90
CA ASP A 193 -7.19 -2.03 -1.48
C ASP A 193 -6.55 -0.69 -1.09
N TRP A 194 -6.52 0.29 -2.01
CA TRP A 194 -5.90 1.58 -1.71
C TRP A 194 -6.86 2.49 -0.94
N GLU A 195 -6.46 2.91 0.25
CA GLU A 195 -7.22 3.86 1.07
C GLU A 195 -7.30 5.26 0.45
N TYR A 196 -6.40 5.58 -0.49
CA TYR A 196 -6.40 6.83 -1.25
C TYR A 196 -5.71 6.65 -2.60
N ASP A 197 -6.02 7.54 -3.56
CA ASP A 197 -5.35 7.53 -4.85
C ASP A 197 -3.90 8.00 -4.74
N GLN A 198 -2.97 7.03 -4.69
CA GLN A 198 -1.53 7.31 -4.63
C GLN A 198 -1.01 7.92 -5.94
N CYS A 199 -1.69 7.71 -7.08
CA CYS A 199 -1.25 8.26 -8.37
C CYS A 199 -1.32 9.79 -8.38
N ARG A 200 -2.30 10.38 -7.68
CA ARG A 200 -2.47 11.83 -7.55
C ARG A 200 -1.24 12.54 -6.98
N TYR A 201 -0.47 11.87 -6.12
CA TYR A 201 0.70 12.43 -5.45
C TYR A 201 2.00 11.73 -5.84
N CYS A 202 1.98 10.88 -6.88
CA CYS A 202 3.16 10.14 -7.30
C CYS A 202 4.09 11.05 -8.12
N PRO A 203 5.37 11.21 -7.72
CA PRO A 203 6.33 12.04 -8.46
C PRO A 203 6.75 11.42 -9.81
N PHE A 204 6.37 10.16 -10.07
CA PHE A 204 6.76 9.41 -11.27
C PHE A 204 5.61 9.19 -12.25
N THR A 205 4.50 9.92 -12.11
CA THR A 205 3.31 9.74 -12.95
C THR A 205 3.63 9.87 -14.44
N GLU A 206 4.49 10.82 -14.83
CA GLU A 206 4.89 11.01 -16.23
C GLU A 206 5.61 9.78 -16.81
N PHE A 207 6.52 9.16 -16.05
CA PHE A 207 7.19 7.92 -16.43
C PHE A 207 6.18 6.77 -16.50
N CYS A 208 5.32 6.67 -15.49
CA CYS A 208 4.31 5.62 -15.40
C CYS A 208 3.36 5.62 -16.60
N VAL A 209 2.86 6.79 -17.01
CA VAL A 209 1.98 6.95 -18.17
C VAL A 209 2.73 6.62 -19.46
N ARG A 210 3.97 7.11 -19.63
CA ARG A 210 4.78 6.83 -20.82
C ARG A 210 5.03 5.33 -21.01
N ASP A 211 5.32 4.62 -19.92
CA ASP A 211 5.59 3.18 -19.95
C ASP A 211 4.34 2.32 -20.13
N GLN A 212 3.14 2.87 -19.98
CA GLN A 212 1.89 2.19 -20.36
C GLN A 212 1.65 2.22 -21.88
N VAL A 213 2.14 3.26 -22.56
CA VAL A 213 1.92 3.47 -24.00
C VAL A 213 2.91 2.67 -24.85
N LYS A 214 4.07 2.29 -24.30
CA LYS A 214 5.02 1.43 -25.00
C LYS A 214 4.52 -0.02 -24.95
N PRO A 215 4.37 -0.73 -26.09
CA PRO A 215 4.13 -2.16 -26.06
C PRO A 215 5.31 -2.81 -25.32
N HIS A 216 5.02 -3.52 -24.24
CA HIS A 216 6.04 -4.35 -23.60
C HIS A 216 6.63 -5.29 -24.66
N PRO A 217 7.96 -5.46 -24.75
CA PRO A 217 8.51 -6.54 -25.54
C PRO A 217 7.85 -7.83 -25.05
N ALA A 218 7.27 -8.57 -26.01
CA ALA A 218 6.48 -9.75 -25.73
C ALA A 218 7.23 -10.68 -24.77
N ASP A 219 6.51 -11.15 -23.76
CA ASP A 219 6.92 -12.25 -22.89
C ASP A 219 7.38 -13.41 -23.79
N PRO A 220 8.65 -13.86 -23.74
CA PRO A 220 9.15 -14.92 -24.61
C PRO A 220 8.51 -16.30 -24.34
N GLY A 221 7.55 -16.39 -23.41
CA GLY A 221 6.89 -17.62 -22.98
C GLY A 221 5.54 -17.96 -23.62
N LYS A 222 5.01 -17.19 -24.58
CA LYS A 222 3.75 -17.55 -25.26
C LYS A 222 3.94 -17.67 -26.77
N GLY A 223 4.15 -18.91 -27.21
CA GLY A 223 4.17 -19.28 -28.63
C GLY A 223 2.91 -18.80 -29.33
N VAL A 224 3.10 -18.00 -30.37
CA VAL A 224 2.06 -17.59 -31.31
C VAL A 224 1.64 -18.84 -32.09
N PRO A 225 0.34 -19.18 -32.20
CA PRO A 225 -0.10 -20.18 -33.16
C PRO A 225 0.13 -19.62 -34.56
N SER A 226 0.94 -20.33 -35.35
CA SER A 226 1.14 -20.06 -36.78
C SER A 226 -0.21 -20.08 -37.52
N LEU A 227 -0.56 -18.95 -38.12
CA LEU A 227 -1.54 -18.89 -39.19
C LEU A 227 -0.92 -19.56 -40.43
N ALA A 228 -1.55 -20.64 -40.90
CA ALA A 228 -1.33 -21.18 -42.23
C ALA A 228 -2.53 -20.78 -43.11
N SER A 229 -2.22 -20.18 -44.25
CA SER A 229 -3.14 -19.79 -45.31
C SER A 229 -3.54 -20.97 -46.20
N GLU A 230 -4.85 -21.06 -46.43
CA GLU A 230 -5.64 -21.50 -47.59
C GLU A 230 -5.07 -22.47 -48.65
N GLY A 231 -5.90 -23.46 -48.98
CA GLY A 231 -5.81 -24.33 -50.17
C GLY A 231 -7.07 -25.18 -50.35
N GLU A 232 -7.91 -24.78 -51.29
CA GLU A 232 -9.19 -25.32 -51.77
C GLU A 232 -9.02 -26.53 -52.71
N VAL A 233 -9.82 -27.62 -52.59
CA VAL A 233 -10.32 -28.46 -53.73
C VAL A 233 -11.60 -29.26 -53.33
N ASP A 234 -12.58 -29.20 -54.24
CA ASP A 234 -13.83 -29.93 -54.48
C ASP A 234 -14.00 -31.42 -54.08
N GLY A 235 -15.28 -31.81 -53.85
CA GLY A 235 -15.87 -32.96 -54.56
C GLY A 235 -16.68 -34.04 -53.80
N LYS A 236 -18.02 -33.88 -53.81
CA LYS A 236 -19.10 -34.89 -54.01
C LYS A 236 -19.58 -35.91 -52.95
N GLU A 237 -20.92 -35.85 -52.78
CA GLU A 237 -21.97 -36.90 -52.70
C GLU A 237 -22.10 -37.81 -51.46
N GLY A 238 -23.31 -37.81 -50.86
CA GLY A 238 -23.75 -38.82 -49.89
C GLY A 238 -25.08 -38.51 -49.19
N LEU A 239 -26.13 -39.21 -49.59
CA LEU A 239 -27.56 -39.13 -49.24
C LEU A 239 -27.91 -39.85 -47.90
N ALA A 240 -28.85 -39.32 -47.09
CA ALA A 240 -29.87 -40.02 -46.24
C ALA A 240 -30.39 -39.09 -45.12
N LEU A 241 -31.65 -38.61 -45.15
CA LEU A 241 -32.91 -39.22 -44.64
C LEU A 241 -33.20 -39.00 -43.14
N ALA A 242 -34.27 -38.21 -42.90
CA ALA A 242 -35.30 -38.28 -41.84
C ALA A 242 -34.84 -38.25 -40.36
N SER A 243 -35.50 -37.60 -39.40
CA SER A 243 -36.93 -37.41 -39.14
C SER A 243 -37.11 -36.51 -37.89
N ASP A 244 -38.18 -35.72 -37.85
CA ASP A 244 -39.05 -35.38 -36.69
C ASP A 244 -38.43 -34.81 -35.38
N SER A 245 -39.04 -33.90 -34.62
CA SER A 245 -40.39 -33.33 -34.60
C SER A 245 -40.45 -32.15 -33.59
N ARG A 246 -41.19 -31.11 -33.99
CA ARG A 246 -42.22 -30.31 -33.26
C ARG A 246 -42.06 -29.99 -31.76
N ILE A 247 -42.03 -28.70 -31.39
CA ILE A 247 -43.14 -27.80 -30.91
C ILE A 247 -43.26 -27.73 -29.37
N GLY A 248 -43.37 -26.51 -28.82
CA GLY A 248 -44.20 -26.27 -27.63
C GLY A 248 -43.82 -25.06 -26.75
N GLU A 249 -44.55 -23.96 -26.90
CA GLU A 249 -44.49 -22.70 -26.13
C GLU A 249 -45.21 -22.73 -24.76
N GLY A 250 -44.97 -21.69 -23.95
CA GLY A 250 -45.91 -21.11 -22.95
C GLY A 250 -45.73 -21.61 -21.51
N GLY A 251 -45.91 -20.84 -20.43
CA GLY A 251 -46.47 -19.51 -20.22
C GLY A 251 -46.48 -19.15 -18.72
N LYS A 252 -46.89 -17.90 -18.43
CA LYS A 252 -46.85 -17.12 -17.17
C LYS A 252 -47.55 -17.72 -15.94
N GLY A 253 -47.16 -17.25 -14.74
CA GLY A 253 -48.02 -17.28 -13.55
C GLY A 253 -47.41 -16.61 -12.29
N THR A 254 -47.86 -15.40 -11.96
CA THR A 254 -47.76 -14.75 -10.64
C THR A 254 -48.77 -15.34 -9.64
N PRO A 255 -48.51 -15.26 -8.33
CA PRO A 255 -49.50 -14.61 -7.46
C PRO A 255 -48.94 -13.82 -6.25
N THR A 256 -49.71 -12.84 -5.81
CA THR A 256 -49.75 -12.19 -4.46
C THR A 256 -51.17 -12.39 -3.88
N PRO A 257 -51.56 -11.96 -2.66
CA PRO A 257 -50.84 -11.61 -1.41
C PRO A 257 -51.45 -12.30 -0.15
N GLY A 258 -50.87 -12.09 1.04
CA GLY A 258 -51.47 -12.44 2.34
C GLY A 258 -50.85 -11.67 3.51
N GLU A 259 -51.70 -11.06 4.34
CA GLU A 259 -51.44 -10.03 5.36
C GLU A 259 -51.01 -10.53 6.76
N LYS A 260 -50.50 -9.54 7.56
CA LYS A 260 -50.58 -9.33 9.03
C LYS A 260 -49.53 -9.96 9.96
N GLY A 261 -49.02 -9.12 10.85
CA GLY A 261 -48.58 -9.53 12.19
C GLY A 261 -47.38 -8.76 12.75
N SER A 262 -47.66 -7.87 13.71
CA SER A 262 -46.73 -7.17 14.60
C SER A 262 -46.01 -8.12 15.59
N ASP A 263 -44.73 -7.90 15.87
CA ASP A 263 -44.06 -7.93 17.20
C ASP A 263 -42.54 -7.81 16.99
N THR A 264 -41.89 -6.77 17.54
CA THR A 264 -41.07 -6.77 18.77
C THR A 264 -39.99 -7.84 18.85
N GLY A 265 -38.77 -7.39 19.19
CA GLY A 265 -37.75 -8.25 19.79
C GLY A 265 -36.58 -8.63 18.89
N ASP A 266 -35.40 -8.23 19.36
CA ASP A 266 -34.13 -8.94 19.25
C ASP A 266 -33.26 -8.79 18.00
N LEU A 267 -32.12 -8.13 18.27
CA LEU A 267 -30.85 -8.22 17.56
C LEU A 267 -30.44 -9.67 17.28
N PRO A 268 -29.74 -9.90 16.17
CA PRO A 268 -28.54 -10.73 16.26
C PRO A 268 -27.31 -10.06 15.65
N LEU A 269 -26.23 -10.19 16.42
CA LEU A 269 -24.86 -10.47 15.99
C LEU A 269 -24.74 -10.94 14.52
N PHE A 270 -24.01 -10.19 13.71
CA PHE A 270 -23.26 -10.65 12.53
C PHE A 270 -22.04 -9.73 12.45
N ASP A 271 -20.82 -10.22 12.73
CA ASP A 271 -19.94 -10.84 11.74
C ASP A 271 -20.01 -10.16 10.37
N LEU A 272 -19.16 -9.15 10.18
CA LEU A 272 -18.23 -8.93 9.05
C LEU A 272 -17.59 -7.52 9.13
#